data_AF-A0A960V625-F1
#
_entry.id   AF-A0A960V625-F1
#
_cell.length_a   1.000
_cell.length_b   1.000
_cell.length_c   1.000
_cell.angle_alpha   90.00
_cell.angle_beta   90.00
_cell.angle_gamma   90.00
#
_symmetry.space_group_name_H-M   'P 1'
#
loop_
_entity.id
_entity.type
_entity.pdbx_description
1 polymer ?
#
loop_
_entity_poly.entity_id
_entity_poly.type
_entity_poly.pdbx_seq_one_letter_code
_entity_poly.pdbx_strand_id
1 'polypeptide(L)'
;MNVDAATACAILSGQMQGDTWLNREFILARMLAHLDWYTLIQIIPIEHWPSLLTPPVLGRLRAPLRIKYERLQRFLRGETVSPSGWDPENRKRIQQSFFSHWRHGA
;
A
#
# COMPACT_ATOMS: atom_id res chain seq x y z
N MET A 1 18.77 -9.82 -4.48
CA MET A 1 18.93 -9.08 -5.74
C MET A 1 18.97 -7.61 -5.39
N ASN A 2 20.10 -6.93 -5.64
CA ASN A 2 20.24 -5.50 -5.40
C ASN A 2 19.96 -4.79 -6.72
N VAL A 3 18.79 -4.16 -6.84
CA VAL A 3 18.44 -3.35 -8.01
C VAL A 3 18.76 -1.92 -7.66
N ASP A 4 19.58 -1.26 -8.50
CA ASP A 4 19.92 0.13 -8.29
C ASP A 4 18.68 1.03 -8.36
N ALA A 5 18.65 2.06 -7.52
CA ALA A 5 17.52 2.97 -7.40
C ALA A 5 17.27 3.72 -8.72
N ALA A 6 18.32 4.07 -9.48
CA ALA A 6 18.18 4.75 -10.76
C ALA A 6 17.44 3.87 -11.77
N THR A 7 17.78 2.58 -11.85
CA THR A 7 17.10 1.61 -12.72
C THR A 7 15.63 1.46 -12.35
N ALA A 8 15.31 1.37 -11.05
CA ALA A 8 13.92 1.27 -10.61
C ALA A 8 13.12 2.54 -10.97
N CYS A 9 13.71 3.73 -10.81
CA CYS A 9 13.09 5.00 -11.21
C CYS A 9 12.90 5.09 -12.74
N ALA A 10 13.86 4.64 -13.53
CA ALA A 10 13.75 4.62 -14.99
C ALA A 10 12.60 3.72 -15.48
N ILE A 11 12.41 2.56 -14.85
CA ILE A 11 11.30 1.65 -15.16
C ILE A 11 9.95 2.23 -14.70
N LEU A 12 9.89 2.86 -13.52
CA LEU A 12 8.67 3.49 -13.01
C LEU A 12 8.19 4.66 -13.87
N SER A 13 9.12 5.48 -14.34
CA SER A 13 8.86 6.65 -15.18
C SER A 13 8.59 6.30 -16.65
N GLY A 14 8.77 5.03 -17.03
CA GLY A 14 8.61 4.57 -18.41
C GLY A 14 9.77 4.94 -19.33
N GLN A 15 10.87 5.47 -18.78
CA GLN A 15 12.11 5.74 -19.51
C GLN A 15 12.85 4.46 -19.92
N MET A 16 12.57 3.35 -19.23
CA MET A 16 13.16 2.04 -19.49
C MET A 16 12.07 0.96 -19.45
N GLN A 17 12.13 0.00 -20.38
CA GLN A 17 11.31 -1.21 -20.27
C GLN A 17 11.96 -2.18 -19.29
N GLY A 18 11.19 -2.61 -18.31
CA GLY A 18 11.59 -3.68 -17.41
C GLY A 18 11.57 -5.04 -18.10
N ASP A 19 12.17 -6.04 -17.47
CA ASP A 19 12.04 -7.44 -17.90
C ASP A 19 10.84 -8.13 -17.23
N THR A 20 10.67 -9.43 -17.48
CA THR A 20 9.59 -10.23 -16.90
C THR A 20 9.56 -10.18 -15.37
N TRP A 21 10.72 -10.07 -14.72
CA TRP A 21 10.88 -10.15 -13.27
C TRP A 21 10.88 -8.76 -12.59
N LEU A 22 11.49 -7.77 -13.25
CA LEU A 22 11.64 -6.39 -12.81
C LEU A 22 10.81 -5.48 -13.71
N ASN A 23 9.49 -5.54 -13.56
CA ASN A 23 8.55 -4.66 -14.24
C ASN A 23 7.98 -3.58 -13.31
N ARG A 24 7.28 -2.62 -13.91
CA ARG A 24 6.66 -1.49 -13.21
C ARG A 24 5.75 -1.95 -12.08
N GLU A 25 4.93 -2.98 -12.30
CA GLU A 25 4.03 -3.50 -11.28
C GLU A 25 4.80 -4.12 -10.10
N PHE A 26 5.98 -4.69 -10.35
CA PHE A 26 6.79 -5.33 -9.31
C PHE A 26 7.41 -4.26 -8.42
N ILE A 27 7.95 -3.21 -9.04
CA ILE A 27 8.51 -2.08 -8.33
C ILE A 27 7.41 -1.38 -7.50
N LEU A 28 6.24 -1.13 -8.07
CA LEU A 28 5.11 -0.55 -7.34
C LEU A 28 4.67 -1.42 -6.15
N ALA A 29 4.54 -2.74 -6.33
CA ALA A 29 4.19 -3.64 -5.24
C ALA A 29 5.26 -3.63 -4.12
N ARG A 30 6.55 -3.57 -4.50
CA ARG A 30 7.67 -3.43 -3.54
C ARG A 30 7.60 -2.12 -2.77
N MET A 31 7.34 -1.00 -3.44
CA MET A 31 7.17 0.30 -2.79
C MET A 31 6.01 0.27 -1.80
N LEU A 32 4.84 -0.23 -2.21
CA LEU A 32 3.65 -0.35 -1.35
C LEU A 32 3.89 -1.23 -0.11
N ALA A 33 4.76 -2.25 -0.23
CA ALA A 33 5.08 -3.18 0.84
C ALA A 33 6.10 -2.64 1.85
N HIS A 34 6.97 -1.72 1.45
CA HIS A 34 8.12 -1.29 2.27
C HIS A 34 8.11 0.18 2.66
N LEU A 35 7.41 1.04 1.92
CA LEU A 35 7.31 2.46 2.20
C LEU A 35 5.98 2.76 2.88
N ASP A 36 5.99 3.74 3.78
CA ASP A 36 4.77 4.28 4.36
C ASP A 36 4.02 5.16 3.36
N TRP A 37 2.74 5.41 3.63
CA TRP A 37 1.88 6.14 2.72
C TRP A 37 2.34 7.60 2.48
N TYR A 38 2.93 8.27 3.47
CA TYR A 38 3.38 9.64 3.32
C TYR A 38 4.61 9.72 2.40
N THR A 39 5.54 8.78 2.56
CA THR A 39 6.67 8.65 1.62
C THR A 39 6.19 8.36 0.19
N LEU A 40 5.19 7.49 0.05
CA LEU A 40 4.63 7.15 -1.26
C LEU A 40 4.03 8.36 -1.99
N ILE A 41 3.25 9.20 -1.30
CA ILE A 41 2.66 10.40 -1.91
C ILE A 41 3.68 11.52 -2.19
N GLN A 42 4.84 11.52 -1.51
CA GLN A 42 5.95 12.42 -1.84
C GLN A 42 6.66 11.99 -3.13
N ILE A 43 6.71 10.69 -3.43
CA ILE A 43 7.34 10.17 -4.64
C ILE A 43 6.39 10.25 -5.84
N ILE A 44 5.11 9.92 -5.62
CA ILE A 44 4.09 9.86 -6.67
C ILE A 44 2.91 10.75 -6.25
N PRO A 45 2.58 11.80 -7.05
CA PRO A 45 1.44 12.67 -6.76
C PRO A 45 0.12 11.90 -6.58
N ILE A 46 -0.74 12.42 -5.69
CA ILE A 46 -1.95 11.71 -5.25
C ILE A 46 -2.89 11.36 -6.42
N GLU A 47 -2.98 12.23 -7.41
CA GLU A 47 -3.77 12.11 -8.63
C GLU A 47 -3.40 10.89 -9.51
N HIS A 48 -2.20 10.33 -9.37
CA HIS A 48 -1.78 9.16 -10.15
C HIS A 48 -2.13 7.83 -9.45
N TRP A 49 -2.36 7.82 -8.14
CA TRP A 49 -2.64 6.58 -7.41
C TRP A 49 -3.89 5.79 -7.86
N PRO A 50 -5.01 6.41 -8.27
CA PRO A 50 -6.19 5.68 -8.75
C PRO A 50 -5.92 4.75 -9.95
N SER A 51 -4.96 5.14 -10.81
CA SER A 51 -4.57 4.38 -12.00
C SER A 51 -3.42 3.40 -11.73
N LEU A 52 -2.60 3.64 -10.71
CA LEU A 52 -1.47 2.78 -10.34
C LEU A 52 -1.86 1.60 -9.44
N LEU A 53 -2.88 1.75 -8.60
CA LEU A 53 -3.41 0.68 -7.76
C LEU A 53 -4.26 -0.29 -8.59
N THR A 54 -3.64 -1.05 -9.50
CA THR A 54 -4.34 -2.00 -10.37
C THR A 54 -4.45 -3.39 -9.71
N PRO A 55 -5.38 -4.25 -10.14
CA PRO A 55 -5.48 -5.62 -9.62
C PRO A 55 -4.16 -6.43 -9.74
N PRO A 56 -3.36 -6.33 -10.82
CA PRO A 56 -2.04 -6.97 -10.88
C PRO A 56 -1.06 -6.49 -9.81
N VAL A 57 -1.06 -5.19 -9.47
CA VAL A 57 -0.18 -4.63 -8.42
C VAL A 57 -0.66 -5.08 -7.04
N LEU A 58 -1.96 -4.94 -6.77
CA LEU A 58 -2.56 -5.29 -5.48
C LEU A 58 -2.49 -6.80 -5.21
N GLY A 59 -2.63 -7.63 -6.25
CA GLY A 59 -2.53 -9.09 -6.16
C GLY A 59 -1.16 -9.59 -5.73
N ARG A 60 -0.09 -8.78 -5.90
CA ARG A 60 1.26 -9.09 -5.45
C ARG A 60 1.49 -8.79 -3.96
N LEU A 61 0.57 -8.07 -3.33
CA LEU A 61 0.63 -7.76 -1.90
C LEU A 61 0.05 -8.90 -1.07
N ARG A 62 0.69 -9.18 0.05
CA ARG A 62 0.12 -10.08 1.07
C ARG A 62 -0.99 -9.35 1.85
N ALA A 63 -1.97 -10.08 2.35
CA ALA A 63 -2.82 -9.57 3.43
C ALA A 63 -1.92 -9.31 4.66
N PRO A 64 -2.07 -8.19 5.41
CA PRO A 64 -3.16 -7.20 5.43
C PRO A 64 -2.97 -5.97 4.51
N LEU A 65 -1.80 -5.81 3.91
CA LEU A 65 -1.48 -4.64 3.06
C LEU A 65 -2.39 -4.57 1.83
N ARG A 66 -2.66 -5.70 1.19
CA ARG A 66 -3.60 -5.76 0.06
C ARG A 66 -4.94 -5.13 0.39
N ILE A 67 -5.54 -5.51 1.53
CA ILE A 67 -6.84 -5.01 2.00
C ILE A 67 -6.78 -3.50 2.25
N LYS A 68 -5.70 -3.01 2.87
CA LYS A 68 -5.48 -1.58 3.10
C LYS A 68 -5.51 -0.80 1.79
N TYR A 69 -4.77 -1.25 0.78
CA TYR A 69 -4.65 -0.52 -0.49
C TYR A 69 -5.86 -0.72 -1.42
N GLU A 70 -6.57 -1.83 -1.34
CA GLU A 70 -7.88 -2.00 -2.00
C GLU A 70 -8.90 -0.99 -1.43
N ARG A 71 -8.95 -0.80 -0.11
CA ARG A 71 -9.81 0.23 0.51
C ARG A 71 -9.41 1.64 0.07
N LEU A 72 -8.10 1.91 0.02
CA LEU A 72 -7.58 3.19 -0.44
C LEU A 72 -7.92 3.45 -1.91
N GLN A 73 -7.80 2.45 -2.78
CA GLN A 73 -8.19 2.54 -4.19
C GLN A 73 -9.66 2.93 -4.33
N ARG A 74 -10.55 2.27 -3.58
CA ARG A 74 -11.99 2.60 -3.57
C ARG A 74 -12.23 4.03 -3.09
N PHE A 75 -11.57 4.43 -2.01
CA PHE A 75 -11.64 5.79 -1.47
C PHE A 75 -11.22 6.84 -2.50
N LEU A 76 -10.07 6.63 -3.15
CA LEU A 76 -9.54 7.55 -4.16
C LEU A 76 -10.41 7.64 -5.44
N ARG A 77 -11.23 6.62 -5.70
CA ARG A 77 -12.19 6.61 -6.81
C ARG A 77 -13.55 7.22 -6.45
N GLY A 78 -13.73 7.66 -5.21
CA GLY A 78 -15.03 8.12 -4.71
C GLY A 78 -16.07 7.00 -4.60
N GLU A 79 -15.64 5.73 -4.63
CA GLU A 79 -16.51 4.60 -4.40
C GLU A 79 -16.91 4.54 -2.93
N THR A 80 -18.13 4.09 -2.64
CA THR A 80 -18.59 3.86 -1.27
C THR A 80 -17.72 2.78 -0.61
N VAL A 81 -16.73 3.21 0.15
CA VAL A 81 -16.00 2.35 1.07
C VAL A 81 -16.96 2.05 2.22
N SER A 82 -17.27 0.77 2.45
CA SER A 82 -17.97 0.38 3.68
C SER A 82 -17.23 1.02 4.87
N PRO A 83 -17.93 1.61 5.86
CA PRO A 83 -17.34 2.22 7.06
C PRO A 83 -16.74 1.13 7.96
N SER A 84 -15.79 0.36 7.45
CA SER A 84 -15.06 -0.73 8.10
C SER A 84 -14.02 -0.25 9.12
N GLY A 85 -14.13 1.02 9.54
CA GLY A 85 -13.60 1.50 10.82
C GLY A 85 -14.52 1.21 12.02
N TRP A 86 -15.76 0.76 11.79
CA TRP A 86 -16.76 0.44 12.83
C TRP A 86 -17.04 -1.06 12.99
N ASP A 87 -16.21 -1.92 12.39
CA ASP A 87 -16.30 -3.37 12.58
C ASP A 87 -16.12 -3.74 14.08
N PRO A 88 -17.10 -4.41 14.72
CA PRO A 88 -17.03 -4.82 16.12
C PRO A 88 -15.75 -5.61 16.46
N GLU A 89 -15.25 -6.41 15.52
CA GLU A 89 -14.02 -7.20 15.72
C GLU A 89 -12.77 -6.32 15.79
N ASN A 90 -12.66 -5.32 14.90
CA ASN A 90 -11.54 -4.40 14.90
C ASN A 90 -11.57 -3.45 16.13
N ARG A 91 -12.77 -3.08 16.61
CA ARG A 91 -12.95 -2.36 17.88
C ARG A 91 -12.42 -3.16 19.07
N LYS A 92 -12.75 -4.46 19.14
CA LYS A 92 -12.25 -5.35 20.20
C LYS A 92 -10.72 -5.44 20.16
N ARG A 93 -10.12 -5.56 18.98
CA ARG A 93 -8.66 -5.61 18.82
C ARG A 93 -7.96 -4.32 19.30
N ILE A 94 -8.50 -3.16 18.94
CA ILE A 94 -7.94 -1.86 19.39
C ILE A 94 -8.12 -1.69 20.89
N GLN A 95 -9.29 -1.99 21.45
CA GLN A 95 -9.53 -1.96 22.89
C GLN A 95 -8.55 -2.88 23.64
N GLN A 96 -8.41 -4.14 23.20
CA GLN A 96 -7.51 -5.10 23.82
C GLN A 96 -6.04 -4.63 23.78
N SER A 97 -5.58 -4.04 22.67
CA SER A 97 -4.21 -3.53 22.55
C SER A 97 -3.95 -2.29 23.40
N PHE A 98 -4.96 -1.45 23.64
CA PHE A 98 -4.86 -0.30 24.53
C PHE A 98 -4.83 -0.72 26.01
N PHE A 99 -5.68 -1.67 26.41
CA PHE A 99 -5.73 -2.15 27.79
C PHE A 99 -4.52 -3.01 28.20
N SER A 100 -3.89 -3.72 27.27
CA SER A 100 -2.67 -4.49 27.56
C SER A 100 -1.46 -3.59 27.82
N HIS A 101 -1.29 -2.50 27.07
CA HIS A 101 -0.21 -1.53 27.31
C HIS A 101 -0.41 -0.76 28.62
N TRP A 102 -1.66 -0.48 29.01
CA TRP A 102 -1.96 0.23 30.26
C TRP A 102 -1.71 -0.64 31.52
N ARG A 103 -1.84 -1.96 31.42
CA ARG A 103 -1.66 -2.90 32.53
C ARG A 103 -0.22 -3.34 32.82
N HIS A 104 0.71 -3.11 31.89
CA HIS A 104 2.12 -3.45 32.05
C HIS A 104 3.02 -2.26 32.44
N GLY A 105 2.43 -1.09 32.71
CA GLY A 105 3.13 0.14 33.06
C GLY A 105 2.71 0.75 34.40
N ALA A 106 2.17 -0.05 35.33
CA ALA A 106 1.86 0.36 36.70
C ALA A 106 2.70 -0.45 37.70
#